data_AF-A0A1H0GP13-F1
#
_entry.id   AF-A0A1H0GP13-F1
#
_cell.length_a   1.000
_cell.length_b   1.000
_cell.length_c   1.000
_cell.angle_alpha   90.00
_cell.angle_beta   90.00
_cell.angle_gamma   90.00
#
_symmetry.space_group_name_H-M   'P 1'
#
loop_
_entity.id
_entity.type
_entity.pdbx_description
1 polymer ?
#
loop_
_entity_poly.entity_id
_entity_poly.type
_entity_poly.pdbx_seq_one_letter_code
_entity_poly.pdbx_strand_id
1 'polypeptide(L)'
;MKAKSPGKKGVRNAVLTTVAVLAVSAALFQGLTMMASAAEYKKTDKVPTSYDTTVSSSAKTTSGSSSQAPNLPEGYKKANYTVKDNGLDFFRKQKPAAKDISKEAAAENGAQGLWGFYNLSLEGQIIEMGYLPADKNNSRSQWQGDVYINGETKPSYVFTVDSITGELLSVGYCRALDKEVNIGFDAKLEKEHSEYDTLIKSFVKKYNLLNGIVKSIEISGQGYNGPGEGVKYSDPTISFFVEGENGKYIWLTFSRYDKALLSVNLDSGYVRTVVDWDRQSEAEGAAKNKAF
;
A
#
# COMPACT_ATOMS: atom_id res chain seq x y z
N MET A 1 -15.47 37.30 77.88
CA MET A 1 -14.20 37.42 77.12
C MET A 1 -14.54 37.65 75.65
N LYS A 2 -14.11 38.79 75.07
CA LYS A 2 -14.20 39.07 73.62
C LYS A 2 -12.91 38.60 72.93
N ALA A 3 -13.01 37.76 71.91
CA ALA A 3 -11.87 37.39 71.07
C ALA A 3 -11.52 38.55 70.11
N LYS A 4 -10.22 38.88 70.02
CA LYS A 4 -9.68 39.93 69.16
C LYS A 4 -9.70 39.51 67.68
N SER A 5 -10.15 40.40 66.81
CA SER A 5 -10.00 40.29 65.36
C SER A 5 -8.56 40.64 64.93
N PRO A 6 -7.91 39.87 64.04
CA PRO A 6 -6.58 40.19 63.53
C PRO A 6 -6.65 41.34 62.50
N GLY A 7 -5.71 42.29 62.62
CA GLY A 7 -5.70 43.55 61.87
C GLY A 7 -5.28 43.45 60.39
N LYS A 8 -5.71 44.45 59.61
CA LYS A 8 -5.56 44.63 58.14
C LYS A 8 -4.14 44.46 57.56
N LYS A 9 -3.08 44.44 58.37
CA LYS A 9 -1.69 44.20 57.91
C LYS A 9 -1.37 42.71 57.70
N GLY A 10 -1.99 41.80 58.45
CA GLY A 10 -1.76 40.35 58.30
C GLY A 10 -2.37 39.77 57.02
N VAL A 11 -3.53 40.31 56.60
CA VAL A 11 -4.24 39.87 55.40
C VAL A 11 -3.50 40.29 54.12
N ARG A 12 -2.86 41.48 54.09
CA ARG A 12 -2.10 41.94 52.91
C ARG A 12 -0.83 41.11 52.65
N ASN A 13 -0.12 40.68 53.69
CA ASN A 13 1.06 39.82 53.53
C ASN A 13 0.67 38.39 53.14
N ALA A 14 -0.44 37.85 53.66
CA ALA A 14 -0.93 36.52 53.29
C ALA A 14 -1.40 36.43 51.81
N VAL A 15 -1.98 37.51 51.26
CA VAL A 15 -2.45 37.54 49.87
C VAL A 15 -1.29 37.62 48.87
N LEU A 16 -0.22 38.38 49.18
CA LEU A 16 0.96 38.50 48.29
C LEU A 16 1.80 37.22 48.22
N THR A 17 1.92 36.47 49.31
CA THR A 17 2.65 35.19 49.33
C THR A 17 1.91 34.08 48.58
N THR A 18 0.57 34.12 48.55
CA THR A 18 -0.25 33.10 47.87
C THR A 18 -0.26 33.28 46.34
N VAL A 19 -0.21 34.53 45.85
CA VAL A 19 -0.13 34.81 44.39
C VAL A 19 1.24 34.44 43.81
N ALA A 20 2.34 34.64 44.57
CA ALA A 20 3.68 34.25 44.12
C ALA A 20 3.86 32.72 44.03
N VAL A 21 3.27 31.95 44.95
CA VAL A 21 3.31 30.46 44.92
C VAL A 21 2.48 29.90 43.76
N LEU A 22 1.32 30.50 43.44
CA LEU A 22 0.49 30.05 42.31
C LEU A 22 1.13 30.37 40.95
N ALA A 23 1.85 31.49 40.82
CA ALA A 23 2.55 31.86 39.59
C ALA A 23 3.75 30.94 39.28
N VAL A 24 4.53 30.54 40.30
CA VAL A 24 5.65 29.59 40.14
C VAL A 24 5.13 28.17 39.83
N SER A 25 3.99 27.78 40.39
CA SER A 25 3.35 26.48 40.13
C SER A 25 2.82 26.37 38.69
N ALA A 26 2.20 27.44 38.16
CA ALA A 26 1.70 27.45 36.78
C ALA A 26 2.83 27.44 35.73
N ALA A 27 3.94 28.15 35.99
CA ALA A 27 5.09 28.18 35.09
C ALA A 27 5.83 26.82 35.02
N LEU A 28 5.92 26.08 36.13
CA LEU A 28 6.53 24.75 36.14
C LEU A 28 5.65 23.69 35.47
N PHE A 29 4.32 23.80 35.55
CA PHE A 29 3.41 22.88 34.87
C PHE A 29 3.35 23.10 33.35
N GLN A 30 3.49 24.34 32.84
CA GLN A 30 3.52 24.60 31.40
C GLN A 30 4.90 24.36 30.77
N GLY A 31 5.99 24.59 31.52
CA GLY A 31 7.36 24.33 31.05
C GLY A 31 7.69 22.84 30.92
N LEU A 32 7.22 22.01 31.86
CA LEU A 32 7.45 20.55 31.83
C LEU A 32 6.53 19.82 30.85
N THR A 33 5.28 20.27 30.65
CA THR A 33 4.38 19.64 29.67
C THR A 33 4.83 19.87 28.23
N MET A 34 5.37 21.03 27.87
CA MET A 34 5.93 21.26 26.52
C MET A 34 7.19 20.42 26.26
N MET A 35 8.01 20.17 27.28
CA MET A 35 9.24 19.36 27.13
C MET A 35 8.94 17.84 27.12
N ALA A 36 7.96 17.39 27.91
CA ALA A 36 7.49 16.00 27.89
C ALA A 36 6.72 15.66 26.61
N SER A 37 5.86 16.56 26.12
CA SER A 37 5.14 16.36 24.85
C SER A 37 6.06 16.41 23.63
N ALA A 38 7.11 17.25 23.63
CA ALA A 38 8.12 17.24 22.56
C ALA A 38 9.03 16.00 22.58
N ALA A 39 9.26 15.40 23.75
CA ALA A 39 10.00 14.15 23.89
C ALA A 39 9.15 12.92 23.51
N GLU A 40 7.84 12.96 23.74
CA GLU A 40 6.89 11.92 23.28
C GLU A 40 6.56 12.03 21.79
N TYR A 41 6.47 13.23 21.20
CA TYR A 41 6.22 13.39 19.75
C TYR A 41 7.29 12.78 18.83
N LYS A 42 8.49 12.49 19.36
CA LYS A 42 9.56 11.77 18.65
C LYS A 42 9.58 10.27 18.92
N LYS A 43 8.73 9.75 19.80
CA LYS A 43 8.53 8.32 20.01
C LYS A 43 7.24 7.89 19.32
N THR A 44 7.38 7.25 18.17
CA THR A 44 6.27 6.54 17.54
C THR A 44 5.98 5.27 18.35
N ASP A 45 5.27 5.39 19.46
CA ASP A 45 4.67 4.23 20.11
C ASP A 45 3.49 3.78 19.24
N LYS A 46 3.65 2.63 18.57
CA LYS A 46 2.55 1.91 17.93
C LYS A 46 1.61 1.43 19.03
N VAL A 47 0.63 2.26 19.41
CA VAL A 47 -0.48 1.81 20.25
C VAL A 47 -1.36 0.91 19.36
N PRO A 48 -1.52 -0.38 19.69
CA PRO A 48 -2.42 -1.26 18.94
C PRO A 48 -3.86 -0.81 19.20
N THR A 49 -4.51 -0.22 18.21
CA THR A 49 -5.95 0.02 18.26
C THR A 49 -6.66 -1.26 17.82
N SER A 50 -7.18 -2.04 18.78
CA SER A 50 -8.13 -3.11 18.48
C SER A 50 -9.55 -2.55 18.51
N TYR A 51 -10.27 -2.66 17.39
CA TYR A 51 -11.72 -2.49 17.40
C TYR A 51 -12.34 -3.80 17.89
N ASP A 52 -13.00 -3.76 19.06
CA ASP A 52 -13.84 -4.86 19.53
C ASP A 52 -14.99 -5.05 18.55
N THR A 53 -14.91 -6.10 17.74
CA THR A 53 -16.08 -6.61 17.01
C THR A 53 -16.52 -7.85 17.76
N THR A 54 -17.55 -7.69 18.57
CA THR A 54 -18.18 -8.76 19.35
C THR A 54 -18.87 -9.76 18.43
N VAL A 55 -18.22 -10.86 18.05
CA VAL A 55 -18.87 -12.16 17.77
C VAL A 55 -17.92 -13.32 18.10
N SER A 56 -18.30 -14.10 19.11
CA SER A 56 -17.86 -15.44 19.55
C SER A 56 -16.56 -16.07 19.02
N SER A 57 -15.54 -15.95 19.87
CA SER A 57 -14.52 -16.90 20.31
C SER A 57 -14.60 -18.38 19.87
N SER A 58 -13.68 -18.79 18.99
CA SER A 58 -12.81 -19.97 19.17
C SER A 58 -11.78 -20.01 18.03
N ALA A 59 -10.74 -19.19 18.14
CA ALA A 59 -9.47 -19.46 17.47
C ALA A 59 -8.37 -18.65 18.15
N LYS A 60 -7.29 -19.37 18.46
CA LYS A 60 -6.09 -18.93 19.14
C LYS A 60 -5.45 -17.76 18.37
N THR A 61 -5.10 -16.75 19.13
CA THR A 61 -4.41 -15.51 18.74
C THR A 61 -3.21 -15.74 17.81
N THR A 62 -3.27 -15.15 16.62
CA THR A 62 -2.08 -14.70 15.87
C THR A 62 -2.41 -13.31 15.34
N SER A 63 -1.61 -12.31 15.71
CA SER A 63 -1.77 -10.91 15.37
C SER A 63 -1.97 -10.71 13.86
N GLY A 64 -3.11 -10.13 13.49
CA GLY A 64 -3.48 -9.80 12.12
C GLY A 64 -2.76 -8.56 11.60
N SER A 65 -1.51 -8.73 11.19
CA SER A 65 -0.87 -7.92 10.15
C SER A 65 0.22 -8.79 9.55
N SER A 66 -0.12 -9.47 8.46
CA SER A 66 0.83 -10.30 7.70
C SER A 66 0.74 -9.99 6.22
N SER A 67 0.83 -8.71 5.89
CA SER A 67 1.56 -8.29 4.70
C SER A 67 2.92 -7.82 5.18
N GLN A 68 3.67 -8.76 5.78
CA GLN A 68 5.11 -8.58 5.82
C GLN A 68 5.52 -8.49 4.35
N ALA A 69 6.13 -7.37 3.97
CA ALA A 69 7.13 -7.42 2.91
C ALA A 69 7.97 -8.67 3.18
N PRO A 70 8.19 -9.55 2.19
CA PRO A 70 9.00 -10.74 2.42
C PRO A 70 10.29 -10.28 3.11
N ASN A 71 10.78 -11.06 4.08
CA ASN A 71 12.18 -10.94 4.49
C ASN A 71 13.01 -10.67 3.24
N LEU A 72 13.89 -9.66 3.27
CA LEU A 72 14.72 -9.21 2.14
C LEU A 72 14.87 -10.34 1.12
N PRO A 73 14.34 -10.18 -0.11
CA PRO A 73 14.23 -11.29 -1.05
C PRO A 73 15.55 -12.03 -1.12
N GLU A 74 15.52 -13.37 -1.07
CA GLU A 74 16.74 -14.17 -1.01
C GLU A 74 17.70 -13.78 -2.14
N GLY A 75 18.95 -13.47 -1.79
CA GLY A 75 19.96 -13.01 -2.75
C GLY A 75 19.85 -11.56 -3.21
N TYR A 76 18.91 -10.76 -2.68
CA TYR A 76 18.81 -9.33 -2.98
C TYR A 76 20.09 -8.60 -2.59
N LYS A 77 20.62 -7.83 -3.55
CA LYS A 77 21.70 -6.88 -3.34
C LYS A 77 21.19 -5.52 -3.80
N LYS A 78 21.26 -4.54 -2.91
CA LYS A 78 20.89 -3.16 -3.22
C LYS A 78 21.70 -2.68 -4.43
N ALA A 79 21.01 -2.34 -5.50
CA ALA A 79 21.62 -1.82 -6.72
C ALA A 79 21.91 -0.32 -6.58
N ASN A 80 22.85 0.20 -7.37
CA ASN A 80 23.14 1.62 -7.44
C ASN A 80 22.21 2.30 -8.46
N TYR A 81 20.99 2.59 -8.04
CA TYR A 81 20.01 3.38 -8.80
C TYR A 81 19.93 4.81 -8.30
N THR A 82 19.42 5.71 -9.15
CA THR A 82 19.14 7.09 -8.77
C THR A 82 17.64 7.28 -8.54
N VAL A 83 17.26 7.93 -7.44
CA VAL A 83 15.87 8.30 -7.15
C VAL A 83 15.65 9.77 -7.53
N LYS A 84 14.60 10.03 -8.31
CA LYS A 84 14.19 11.39 -8.73
C LYS A 84 12.73 11.63 -8.41
N ASP A 85 12.34 12.90 -8.35
CA ASP A 85 10.92 13.25 -8.32
C ASP A 85 10.32 13.03 -9.72
N ASN A 86 9.11 12.48 -9.77
CA ASN A 86 8.36 12.37 -11.01
C ASN A 86 7.95 13.77 -11.50
N GLY A 87 8.29 14.07 -12.75
CA GLY A 87 8.14 15.40 -13.34
C GLY A 87 6.71 15.82 -13.68
N LEU A 88 5.74 14.90 -13.60
CA LEU A 88 4.35 15.20 -13.97
C LEU A 88 3.73 16.23 -13.03
N ASP A 89 2.98 17.19 -13.61
CA ASP A 89 2.29 18.26 -12.89
C ASP A 89 1.41 17.79 -11.74
N PHE A 90 0.82 16.61 -11.92
CA PHE A 90 0.01 15.96 -10.91
C PHE A 90 0.81 15.70 -9.64
N PHE A 91 1.97 15.02 -9.72
CA PHE A 91 2.79 14.68 -8.56
C PHE A 91 3.49 15.89 -7.94
N ARG A 92 3.92 16.87 -8.75
CA ARG A 92 4.62 18.08 -8.27
C ARG A 92 3.82 18.91 -7.26
N LYS A 93 2.48 18.83 -7.31
CA LYS A 93 1.58 19.58 -6.43
C LYS A 93 1.31 18.85 -5.10
N GLN A 94 1.68 17.59 -5.01
CA GLN A 94 1.36 16.73 -3.87
C GLN A 94 2.54 16.70 -2.91
N LYS A 95 2.26 16.62 -1.61
CA LYS A 95 3.28 16.62 -0.57
C LYS A 95 3.04 15.49 0.42
N PRO A 96 4.07 14.69 0.76
CA PRO A 96 3.96 13.72 1.82
C PRO A 96 3.74 14.41 3.17
N ALA A 97 2.99 13.75 4.04
CA ALA A 97 2.82 14.15 5.43
C ALA A 97 4.08 13.81 6.24
N ALA A 98 4.24 14.45 7.40
CA ALA A 98 5.39 14.24 8.27
C ALA A 98 5.54 12.79 8.78
N LYS A 99 4.44 12.02 8.79
CA LYS A 99 4.41 10.61 9.21
C LYS A 99 4.79 9.63 8.10
N ASP A 100 4.85 10.10 6.85
CA ASP A 100 5.14 9.24 5.71
C ASP A 100 6.63 8.93 5.66
N ILE A 101 6.96 7.73 5.19
CA ILE A 101 8.33 7.33 4.88
C ILE A 101 8.89 8.22 3.78
N SER A 102 10.21 8.35 3.74
CA SER A 102 10.86 9.11 2.68
C SER A 102 10.67 8.46 1.31
N LYS A 103 10.74 9.28 0.27
CA LYS A 103 10.79 8.87 -1.13
C LYS A 103 11.84 7.78 -1.37
N GLU A 104 13.02 7.93 -0.78
CA GLU A 104 14.14 6.99 -0.93
C GLU A 104 13.88 5.65 -0.24
N ALA A 105 13.22 5.67 0.93
CA ALA A 105 12.82 4.46 1.62
C ALA A 105 11.73 3.70 0.84
N ALA A 106 10.74 4.43 0.30
CA ALA A 106 9.73 3.84 -0.57
C ALA A 106 10.33 3.27 -1.86
N ALA A 107 11.30 3.97 -2.47
CA ALA A 107 11.99 3.49 -3.66
C ALA A 107 12.78 2.19 -3.40
N GLU A 108 13.42 2.07 -2.23
CA GLU A 108 14.08 0.83 -1.80
C GLU A 108 13.08 -0.33 -1.64
N ASN A 109 11.93 -0.10 -1.00
CA ASN A 109 10.92 -1.14 -0.83
C ASN A 109 10.34 -1.59 -2.19
N GLY A 110 10.12 -0.64 -3.11
CA GLY A 110 9.74 -0.93 -4.49
C GLY A 110 10.79 -1.73 -5.24
N ALA A 111 12.07 -1.36 -5.13
CA ALA A 111 13.19 -2.06 -5.75
C ALA A 111 13.31 -3.50 -5.26
N GLN A 112 13.13 -3.74 -3.96
CA GLN A 112 13.07 -5.09 -3.38
C GLN A 112 11.89 -5.88 -3.95
N GLY A 113 10.72 -5.25 -4.11
CA GLY A 113 9.56 -5.87 -4.75
C GLY A 113 9.84 -6.30 -6.20
N LEU A 114 10.38 -5.39 -7.01
CA LEU A 114 10.74 -5.67 -8.41
C LEU A 114 11.79 -6.77 -8.52
N TRP A 115 12.81 -6.78 -7.64
CA TRP A 115 13.76 -7.88 -7.58
C TRP A 115 13.08 -9.20 -7.20
N GLY A 116 12.23 -9.19 -6.16
CA GLY A 116 11.56 -10.41 -5.69
C GLY A 116 10.70 -11.07 -6.76
N PHE A 117 9.89 -10.28 -7.48
CA PHE A 117 8.95 -10.83 -8.47
C PHE A 117 9.55 -11.01 -9.86
N TYR A 118 10.45 -10.13 -10.29
CA TYR A 118 10.97 -10.11 -11.67
C TYR A 118 12.47 -10.42 -11.76
N ASN A 119 13.17 -10.62 -10.64
CA ASN A 119 14.62 -10.76 -10.59
C ASN A 119 15.35 -9.60 -11.29
N LEU A 120 14.76 -8.40 -11.21
CA LEU A 120 15.22 -7.21 -11.89
C LEU A 120 16.28 -6.48 -11.07
N SER A 121 17.50 -6.37 -11.62
CA SER A 121 18.51 -5.45 -11.10
C SER A 121 18.24 -4.04 -11.62
N LEU A 122 18.23 -3.06 -10.71
CA LEU A 122 18.06 -1.65 -11.03
C LEU A 122 19.40 -0.91 -11.16
N GLU A 123 20.51 -1.61 -11.37
CA GLU A 123 21.84 -1.01 -11.47
C GLU A 123 21.88 0.05 -12.58
N GLY A 124 22.31 1.27 -12.22
CA GLY A 124 22.39 2.41 -13.13
C GLY A 124 21.05 2.97 -13.59
N GLN A 125 19.92 2.44 -13.10
CA GLN A 125 18.58 2.89 -13.51
C GLN A 125 18.11 4.12 -12.72
N ILE A 126 17.09 4.78 -13.25
CA ILE A 126 16.39 5.88 -12.60
C ILE A 126 15.02 5.40 -12.14
N ILE A 127 14.69 5.68 -10.89
CA ILE A 127 13.36 5.53 -10.32
C ILE A 127 12.77 6.93 -10.14
N GLU A 128 11.72 7.25 -10.90
CA GLU A 128 10.94 8.47 -10.71
C GLU A 128 9.80 8.21 -9.73
N MET A 129 9.78 8.96 -8.64
CA MET A 129 8.84 8.75 -7.55
C MET A 129 7.82 9.87 -7.49
N GLY A 130 6.54 9.51 -7.45
CA GLY A 130 5.41 10.38 -7.21
C GLY A 130 4.72 10.06 -5.89
N TYR A 131 4.33 11.07 -5.13
CA TYR A 131 3.47 10.88 -3.96
C TYR A 131 2.01 10.97 -4.36
N LEU A 132 1.18 10.06 -3.84
CA LEU A 132 -0.26 9.99 -4.01
C LEU A 132 -0.93 10.10 -2.63
N PRO A 133 -1.68 11.16 -2.31
CA PRO A 133 -2.43 11.25 -1.06
C PRO A 133 -3.61 10.28 -1.10
N ALA A 134 -4.09 9.92 0.09
CA ALA A 134 -5.38 9.27 0.22
C ALA A 134 -6.49 10.19 -0.33
N ASP A 135 -7.45 9.61 -1.03
CA ASP A 135 -8.63 10.29 -1.52
C ASP A 135 -9.90 9.43 -1.31
N LYS A 136 -11.02 9.87 -1.89
CA LYS A 136 -12.31 9.16 -1.77
C LYS A 136 -12.30 7.74 -2.37
N ASN A 137 -11.39 7.47 -3.30
CA ASN A 137 -11.29 6.21 -4.03
C ASN A 137 -10.13 5.35 -3.50
N ASN A 138 -9.10 5.97 -2.92
CA ASN A 138 -7.94 5.33 -2.34
C ASN A 138 -7.81 5.72 -0.88
N SER A 139 -8.18 4.81 0.03
CA SER A 139 -8.15 5.07 1.48
C SER A 139 -6.74 5.23 2.05
N ARG A 140 -5.71 4.92 1.28
CA ARG A 140 -4.30 4.96 1.67
C ARG A 140 -3.53 5.95 0.81
N SER A 141 -2.68 6.73 1.45
CA SER A 141 -1.62 7.46 0.76
C SER A 141 -0.51 6.50 0.38
N GLN A 142 0.11 6.72 -0.78
CA GLN A 142 1.10 5.82 -1.34
C GLN A 142 2.17 6.58 -2.10
N TRP A 143 3.35 5.97 -2.19
CA TRP A 143 4.37 6.33 -3.15
C TRP A 143 4.20 5.47 -4.40
N GLN A 144 4.24 6.09 -5.57
CA GLN A 144 4.33 5.42 -6.85
C GLN A 144 5.75 5.59 -7.40
N GLY A 145 6.35 4.50 -7.87
CA GLY A 145 7.64 4.51 -8.55
C GLY A 145 7.51 4.06 -9.99
N ASP A 146 8.03 4.86 -10.90
CA ASP A 146 8.11 4.62 -12.33
C ASP A 146 9.59 4.37 -12.70
N VAL A 147 9.88 3.19 -13.27
CA VAL A 147 11.23 2.77 -13.63
C VAL A 147 11.36 2.67 -15.14
N TYR A 148 12.31 3.43 -15.67
CA TYR A 148 12.59 3.51 -17.10
C TYR A 148 13.83 2.68 -17.40
N ILE A 149 13.70 1.67 -18.25
CA ILE A 149 14.82 0.83 -18.67
C ILE A 149 15.30 1.31 -20.05
N ASN A 150 16.62 1.31 -20.27
CA ASN A 150 17.25 1.59 -21.57
C ASN A 150 16.87 2.92 -22.24
N GLY A 151 16.49 3.94 -21.45
CA GLY A 151 16.10 5.24 -21.98
C GLY A 151 14.74 5.25 -22.69
N GLU A 152 13.87 4.27 -22.41
CA GLU A 152 12.48 4.27 -22.87
C GLU A 152 11.75 5.54 -22.42
N THR A 153 10.83 6.04 -23.24
CA THR A 153 10.06 7.25 -22.95
C THR A 153 8.90 7.01 -21.96
N LYS A 154 8.65 5.76 -21.61
CA LYS A 154 7.60 5.33 -20.67
C LYS A 154 8.17 4.29 -19.72
N PRO A 155 7.62 4.17 -18.50
CA PRO A 155 8.15 3.24 -17.52
C PRO A 155 7.92 1.80 -17.98
N SER A 156 8.99 1.01 -17.98
CA SER A 156 8.94 -0.43 -18.22
C SER A 156 8.47 -1.16 -16.97
N TYR A 157 8.78 -0.64 -15.78
CA TYR A 157 8.28 -1.18 -14.52
C TYR A 157 7.65 -0.10 -13.65
N VAL A 158 6.64 -0.49 -12.89
CA VAL A 158 5.95 0.38 -11.94
C VAL A 158 5.78 -0.33 -10.60
N PHE A 159 5.71 0.42 -9.52
CA PHE A 159 5.35 -0.13 -8.22
C PHE A 159 4.60 0.91 -7.37
N THR A 160 3.86 0.42 -6.38
CA THR A 160 3.27 1.27 -5.34
C THR A 160 3.61 0.74 -3.95
N VAL A 161 3.86 1.66 -3.03
CA VAL A 161 4.24 1.39 -1.65
C VAL A 161 3.40 2.26 -0.72
N ASP A 162 2.85 1.68 0.34
CA ASP A 162 2.10 2.41 1.37
C ASP A 162 3.00 3.49 1.99
N SER A 163 2.54 4.75 2.00
CA SER A 163 3.38 5.87 2.42
C SER A 163 3.68 5.86 3.91
N ILE A 164 2.91 5.16 4.74
CA ILE A 164 3.06 5.16 6.20
C ILE A 164 3.83 3.93 6.65
N THR A 165 3.49 2.76 6.13
CA THR A 165 4.04 1.48 6.60
C THR A 165 5.24 1.03 5.77
N GLY A 166 5.38 1.52 4.55
CA GLY A 166 6.36 1.02 3.58
C GLY A 166 6.01 -0.35 3.00
N GLU A 167 4.81 -0.86 3.25
CA GLU A 167 4.30 -2.08 2.66
C GLU A 167 4.24 -1.98 1.13
N LEU A 168 4.76 -2.99 0.42
CA LEU A 168 4.63 -3.09 -1.03
C LEU A 168 3.16 -3.42 -1.38
N LEU A 169 2.50 -2.53 -2.10
CA LEU A 169 1.10 -2.67 -2.50
C LEU A 169 0.96 -3.26 -3.89
N SER A 170 1.84 -2.90 -4.83
CA SER A 170 1.82 -3.50 -6.17
C SER A 170 3.15 -3.40 -6.89
N VAL A 171 3.36 -4.30 -7.85
CA VAL A 171 4.40 -4.20 -8.88
C VAL A 171 3.81 -4.52 -10.25
N GLY A 172 4.34 -3.89 -11.29
CA GLY A 172 3.92 -4.06 -12.67
C GLY A 172 5.08 -4.03 -13.64
N TYR A 173 4.92 -4.74 -14.75
CA TYR A 173 5.83 -4.80 -15.89
C TYR A 173 5.04 -4.53 -17.17
N CYS A 174 5.50 -3.53 -17.92
CA CYS A 174 4.98 -3.12 -19.21
C CYS A 174 6.03 -3.38 -20.28
N ARG A 175 5.63 -4.03 -21.37
CA ARG A 175 6.49 -4.29 -22.52
C ARG A 175 5.73 -4.17 -23.83
N ALA A 176 6.47 -3.93 -24.91
CA ALA A 176 5.98 -4.16 -26.26
C ALA A 176 6.41 -5.56 -26.71
N LEU A 177 5.60 -6.19 -27.55
CA LEU A 177 5.97 -7.43 -28.22
C LEU A 177 6.80 -7.14 -29.47
N ASP A 178 7.53 -8.15 -29.94
CA ASP A 178 8.33 -8.10 -31.17
C ASP A 178 7.52 -8.37 -32.44
N LYS A 179 6.29 -8.87 -32.29
CA LYS A 179 5.39 -9.22 -33.38
C LYS A 179 3.92 -8.98 -33.04
N GLU A 180 3.11 -8.89 -34.08
CA GLU A 180 1.66 -8.79 -33.95
C GLU A 180 1.06 -10.09 -33.41
N VAL A 181 0.16 -9.96 -32.45
CA VAL A 181 -0.60 -11.06 -31.85
C VAL A 181 -2.06 -10.64 -31.67
N ASN A 182 -2.95 -11.62 -31.51
CA ASN A 182 -4.36 -11.34 -31.27
C ASN A 182 -4.56 -10.74 -29.86
N ILE A 183 -4.96 -9.48 -29.80
CA ILE A 183 -5.28 -8.77 -28.55
C ILE A 183 -6.77 -8.85 -28.17
N GLY A 184 -7.61 -9.39 -29.06
CA GLY A 184 -9.03 -9.55 -28.84
C GLY A 184 -9.35 -10.47 -27.67
N PHE A 185 -10.60 -10.39 -27.23
CA PHE A 185 -11.14 -11.25 -26.18
C PHE A 185 -11.05 -12.73 -26.57
N ASP A 186 -10.52 -13.58 -25.69
CA ASP A 186 -10.49 -15.02 -25.89
C ASP A 186 -11.54 -15.72 -25.02
N ALA A 187 -12.68 -16.03 -25.64
CA ALA A 187 -13.82 -16.70 -24.98
C ALA A 187 -13.51 -18.14 -24.52
N LYS A 188 -12.43 -18.76 -25.00
CA LYS A 188 -12.06 -20.11 -24.53
C LYS A 188 -11.55 -20.06 -23.09
N LEU A 189 -10.84 -19.00 -22.71
CA LEU A 189 -10.26 -18.85 -21.38
C LEU A 189 -11.33 -18.73 -20.28
N GLU A 190 -12.55 -18.27 -20.59
CA GLU A 190 -13.66 -18.28 -19.63
C GLU A 190 -13.99 -19.70 -19.17
N LYS A 191 -13.84 -20.70 -20.04
CA LYS A 191 -14.21 -22.11 -19.78
C LYS A 191 -12.99 -22.97 -19.45
N GLU A 192 -11.83 -22.63 -20.00
CA GLU A 192 -10.62 -23.45 -19.97
C GLU A 192 -9.39 -22.58 -19.62
N HIS A 193 -9.16 -22.35 -18.33
CA HIS A 193 -8.00 -21.61 -17.81
C HIS A 193 -7.18 -22.44 -16.80
N SER A 194 -7.31 -23.77 -16.81
CA SER A 194 -6.63 -24.68 -15.88
C SER A 194 -5.10 -24.58 -15.92
N GLU A 195 -4.52 -24.18 -17.06
CA GLU A 195 -3.10 -23.87 -17.17
C GLU A 195 -2.71 -22.65 -16.32
N TYR A 196 -3.53 -21.59 -16.31
CA TYR A 196 -3.32 -20.43 -15.44
C TYR A 196 -3.58 -20.78 -13.98
N ASP A 197 -4.57 -21.60 -13.66
CA ASP A 197 -4.78 -22.06 -12.28
C ASP A 197 -3.55 -22.76 -11.72
N THR A 198 -2.94 -23.62 -12.52
CA THR A 198 -1.72 -24.35 -12.15
C THR A 198 -0.55 -23.39 -11.97
N LEU A 199 -0.40 -22.42 -12.88
CA LEU A 199 0.61 -21.38 -12.81
C LEU A 199 0.45 -20.52 -11.54
N ILE A 200 -0.78 -20.06 -11.24
CA ILE A 200 -1.11 -19.24 -10.09
C ILE A 200 -0.85 -19.98 -8.78
N LYS A 201 -1.33 -21.23 -8.65
CA LYS A 201 -1.07 -22.04 -7.45
C LYS A 201 0.43 -22.24 -7.21
N SER A 202 1.19 -22.48 -8.29
CA SER A 202 2.65 -22.61 -8.22
C SER A 202 3.32 -21.29 -7.81
N PHE A 203 2.86 -20.17 -8.36
CA PHE A 203 3.34 -18.83 -8.05
C PHE A 203 3.08 -18.46 -6.58
N VAL A 204 1.83 -18.61 -6.11
CA VAL A 204 1.41 -18.35 -4.73
C VAL A 204 2.24 -19.16 -3.75
N LYS A 205 2.45 -20.46 -4.04
CA LYS A 205 3.29 -21.33 -3.21
C LYS A 205 4.76 -20.90 -3.22
N LYS A 206 5.33 -20.61 -4.39
CA LYS A 206 6.74 -20.21 -4.54
C LYS A 206 7.07 -18.97 -3.72
N TYR A 207 6.19 -17.97 -3.76
CA TYR A 207 6.39 -16.69 -3.09
C TYR A 207 5.74 -16.62 -1.69
N ASN A 208 5.17 -17.73 -1.21
CA ASN A 208 4.42 -17.82 0.04
C ASN A 208 3.35 -16.71 0.19
N LEU A 209 2.76 -16.28 -0.94
CA LEU A 209 1.64 -15.34 -0.93
C LEU A 209 0.42 -16.06 -0.35
N LEU A 210 -0.50 -15.35 0.31
CA LEU A 210 -1.71 -15.95 0.86
C LEU A 210 -1.45 -17.16 1.81
N ASN A 211 -0.27 -17.21 2.45
CA ASN A 211 0.23 -18.37 3.22
C ASN A 211 0.42 -19.65 2.38
N GLY A 212 0.60 -19.51 1.07
CA GLY A 212 0.90 -20.60 0.14
C GLY A 212 -0.31 -21.45 -0.28
N ILE A 213 -1.52 -21.13 0.20
CA ILE A 213 -2.72 -21.94 -0.04
C ILE A 213 -3.81 -21.09 -0.70
N VAL A 214 -4.21 -21.52 -1.90
CA VAL A 214 -5.26 -20.88 -2.70
C VAL A 214 -6.62 -21.54 -2.40
N LYS A 215 -7.61 -20.72 -2.09
CA LYS A 215 -9.01 -21.11 -1.90
C LYS A 215 -9.81 -21.01 -3.20
N SER A 216 -9.72 -19.89 -3.92
CA SER A 216 -10.37 -19.69 -5.22
C SER A 216 -9.53 -18.86 -6.18
N ILE A 217 -9.79 -19.04 -7.47
CA ILE A 217 -9.21 -18.29 -8.58
C ILE A 217 -10.39 -17.89 -9.47
N GLU A 218 -10.53 -16.60 -9.74
CA GLU A 218 -11.60 -16.03 -10.55
C GLU A 218 -10.97 -15.13 -11.61
N ILE A 219 -11.37 -15.27 -12.88
CA ILE A 219 -10.93 -14.35 -13.94
C ILE A 219 -11.56 -12.99 -13.65
N SER A 220 -10.74 -11.95 -13.50
CA SER A 220 -11.20 -10.58 -13.34
C SER A 220 -11.41 -9.87 -14.68
N GLY A 221 -10.79 -10.38 -15.75
CA GLY A 221 -10.91 -9.81 -17.09
C GLY A 221 -9.74 -10.11 -18.01
N GLN A 222 -9.90 -9.69 -19.26
CA GLN A 222 -8.87 -9.73 -20.29
C GLN A 222 -8.67 -8.34 -20.86
N GLY A 223 -7.45 -8.04 -21.31
CA GLY A 223 -7.12 -6.76 -21.90
C GLY A 223 -5.87 -6.83 -22.74
N TYR A 224 -5.18 -5.71 -22.82
CA TYR A 224 -3.85 -5.61 -23.37
C TYR A 224 -3.04 -4.58 -22.59
N ASN A 225 -1.73 -4.80 -22.52
CA ASN A 225 -0.76 -3.88 -21.98
C ASN A 225 0.17 -3.45 -23.12
N GLY A 226 0.73 -2.25 -23.02
CA GLY A 226 1.75 -1.75 -23.91
C GLY A 226 2.23 -0.41 -23.39
N PRO A 227 3.47 0.01 -23.70
CA PRO A 227 3.97 1.33 -23.32
C PRO A 227 3.29 2.48 -24.12
N GLY A 228 1.96 2.53 -24.14
CA GLY A 228 1.06 3.59 -24.62
C GLY A 228 1.03 3.90 -26.13
N GLU A 229 0.65 5.13 -26.48
CA GLU A 229 0.60 5.64 -27.87
C GLU A 229 1.89 5.35 -28.67
N GLY A 230 1.73 4.88 -29.91
CA GLY A 230 2.82 4.55 -30.83
C GLY A 230 3.39 3.14 -30.70
N VAL A 231 2.91 2.34 -29.76
CA VAL A 231 3.33 0.93 -29.61
C VAL A 231 2.82 0.12 -30.79
N LYS A 232 3.76 -0.50 -31.52
CA LYS A 232 3.45 -1.29 -32.69
C LYS A 232 2.71 -2.58 -32.33
N TYR A 233 3.14 -3.27 -31.26
CA TYR A 233 2.58 -4.55 -30.83
C TYR A 233 2.38 -4.60 -29.31
N SER A 234 1.11 -4.65 -28.90
CA SER A 234 0.69 -4.74 -27.50
C SER A 234 0.71 -6.18 -27.00
N ASP A 235 0.91 -6.36 -25.70
CA ASP A 235 0.88 -7.64 -25.01
C ASP A 235 -0.56 -7.95 -24.53
N PRO A 236 -1.25 -8.98 -25.06
CA PRO A 236 -2.56 -9.37 -24.59
C PRO A 236 -2.49 -9.88 -23.16
N THR A 237 -3.42 -9.47 -22.30
CA THR A 237 -3.39 -9.81 -20.87
C THR A 237 -4.61 -10.59 -20.42
N ILE A 238 -4.44 -11.35 -19.34
CA ILE A 238 -5.51 -11.97 -18.56
C ILE A 238 -5.20 -11.79 -17.08
N SER A 239 -6.24 -11.46 -16.31
CA SER A 239 -6.10 -11.10 -14.92
C SER A 239 -7.01 -11.92 -14.02
N PHE A 240 -6.57 -12.16 -12.79
CA PHE A 240 -7.21 -13.08 -11.84
C PHE A 240 -7.29 -12.48 -10.44
N PHE A 241 -8.47 -12.54 -9.85
CA PHE A 241 -8.62 -12.44 -8.40
C PHE A 241 -8.31 -13.80 -7.78
N VAL A 242 -7.45 -13.81 -6.76
CA VAL A 242 -7.04 -15.03 -6.07
C VAL A 242 -7.32 -14.86 -4.59
N GLU A 243 -8.18 -15.71 -4.05
CA GLU A 243 -8.48 -15.76 -2.62
C GLU A 243 -7.63 -16.84 -1.94
N GLY A 244 -7.04 -16.52 -0.80
CA GLY A 244 -6.36 -17.48 0.07
C GLY A 244 -7.31 -18.08 1.10
N GLU A 245 -6.96 -19.24 1.68
CA GLU A 245 -7.71 -19.79 2.83
C GLU A 245 -7.67 -18.87 4.06
N ASN A 246 -6.67 -17.99 4.12
CA ASN A 246 -6.57 -16.94 5.14
C ASN A 246 -7.54 -15.76 4.92
N GLY A 247 -8.39 -15.80 3.89
CA GLY A 247 -9.38 -14.78 3.57
C GLY A 247 -8.82 -13.51 2.91
N LYS A 248 -7.52 -13.50 2.56
CA LYS A 248 -6.88 -12.41 1.82
C LYS A 248 -7.05 -12.60 0.32
N TYR A 249 -6.94 -11.50 -0.41
CA TYR A 249 -7.01 -11.44 -1.86
C TYR A 249 -5.73 -10.85 -2.44
N ILE A 250 -5.33 -11.35 -3.60
CA ILE A 250 -4.37 -10.70 -4.49
C ILE A 250 -4.96 -10.62 -5.89
N TRP A 251 -4.43 -9.70 -6.70
CA TRP A 251 -4.76 -9.58 -8.10
C TRP A 251 -3.52 -9.82 -8.94
N LEU A 252 -3.56 -10.83 -9.81
CA LEU A 252 -2.45 -11.20 -10.69
C LEU A 252 -2.81 -10.93 -12.14
N THR A 253 -1.86 -10.44 -12.93
CA THR A 253 -2.01 -10.32 -14.38
C THR A 253 -0.88 -11.05 -15.08
N PHE A 254 -1.23 -11.82 -16.09
CA PHE A 254 -0.30 -12.54 -16.95
C PHE A 254 -0.48 -12.13 -18.41
N SER A 255 0.60 -12.27 -19.18
CA SER A 255 0.54 -12.21 -20.64
C SER A 255 -0.18 -13.45 -21.18
N ARG A 256 -1.13 -13.26 -22.08
CA ARG A 256 -1.73 -14.34 -22.88
C ARG A 256 -0.80 -14.83 -23.98
N TYR A 257 0.24 -14.07 -24.30
CA TYR A 257 1.20 -14.44 -25.35
C TYR A 257 2.19 -15.51 -24.86
N ASP A 258 2.80 -15.32 -23.69
CA ASP A 258 3.86 -16.21 -23.18
C ASP A 258 3.72 -16.58 -21.70
N LYS A 259 2.60 -16.23 -21.05
CA LYS A 259 2.33 -16.48 -19.62
C LYS A 259 3.30 -15.78 -18.66
N ALA A 260 4.06 -14.80 -19.13
CA ALA A 260 4.89 -13.97 -18.26
C ALA A 260 4.00 -13.24 -17.23
N LEU A 261 4.48 -13.15 -15.99
CA LEU A 261 3.87 -12.30 -14.97
C LEU A 261 4.03 -10.84 -15.38
N LEU A 262 2.93 -10.10 -15.40
CA LEU A 262 2.90 -8.68 -15.75
C LEU A 262 2.53 -7.79 -14.56
N SER A 263 1.75 -8.27 -13.61
CA SER A 263 1.49 -7.49 -12.39
C SER A 263 1.11 -8.35 -11.19
N VAL A 264 1.41 -7.83 -10.01
CA VAL A 264 0.97 -8.34 -8.71
C VAL A 264 0.42 -7.18 -7.91
N ASN A 265 -0.84 -7.25 -7.48
CA ASN A 265 -1.43 -6.36 -6.50
C ASN A 265 -1.62 -7.13 -5.18
N LEU A 266 -0.98 -6.63 -4.13
CA LEU A 266 -0.94 -7.22 -2.78
C LEU A 266 -1.84 -6.48 -1.80
N ASP A 267 -2.43 -5.34 -2.19
CA ASP A 267 -3.39 -4.62 -1.34
C ASP A 267 -4.70 -5.39 -1.26
N SER A 268 -4.73 -6.37 -0.35
CA SER A 268 -5.89 -7.23 -0.15
C SER A 268 -7.17 -6.46 0.20
N GLY A 269 -7.06 -5.26 0.79
CA GLY A 269 -8.22 -4.43 1.10
C GLY A 269 -8.80 -3.84 -0.18
N TYR A 270 -7.94 -3.22 -1.00
CA TYR A 270 -8.32 -2.71 -2.30
C TYR A 270 -8.86 -3.81 -3.21
N VAL A 271 -8.15 -4.93 -3.35
CA VAL A 271 -8.57 -6.04 -4.23
C VAL A 271 -9.92 -6.59 -3.79
N ARG A 272 -10.18 -6.72 -2.48
CA ARG A 272 -11.49 -7.13 -1.98
C ARG A 272 -12.59 -6.16 -2.38
N THR A 273 -12.38 -4.85 -2.25
CA THR A 273 -13.36 -3.86 -2.69
C THR A 273 -13.68 -3.98 -4.19
N VAL A 274 -12.67 -4.25 -5.02
CA VAL A 274 -12.89 -4.46 -6.47
C VAL A 274 -13.70 -5.73 -6.73
N VAL A 275 -13.36 -6.84 -6.07
CA VAL A 275 -14.11 -8.11 -6.17
C VAL A 275 -15.58 -7.94 -5.78
N ASP A 276 -15.83 -7.24 -4.66
CA ASP A 276 -17.20 -7.02 -4.17
C ASP A 276 -18.00 -6.13 -5.14
N TRP A 277 -17.36 -5.12 -5.72
CA TRP A 277 -17.98 -4.26 -6.74
C TRP A 277 -18.30 -5.02 -8.03
N ASP A 278 -17.37 -5.86 -8.50
CA ASP A 278 -17.53 -6.68 -9.70
C ASP A 278 -18.75 -7.62 -9.57
N ARG A 279 -18.79 -8.39 -8.47
CA ARG A 279 -19.91 -9.29 -8.16
C ARG A 279 -21.24 -8.57 -8.01
N GLN A 280 -21.25 -7.38 -7.42
CA GLN A 280 -22.47 -6.57 -7.33
C GLN A 280 -22.96 -6.15 -8.72
N SER A 281 -22.05 -5.73 -9.59
CA SER A 281 -22.38 -5.31 -10.96
C SER A 281 -22.97 -6.44 -11.80
N GLU A 282 -22.43 -7.66 -11.66
CA GLU A 282 -22.95 -8.86 -12.30
C GLU A 282 -24.35 -9.21 -11.79
N ALA A 283 -24.57 -9.16 -10.47
CA ALA A 283 -25.86 -9.45 -9.86
C ALA A 283 -26.94 -8.45 -10.32
N GLU A 284 -26.61 -7.17 -10.39
CA GLU A 284 -27.49 -6.12 -10.91
C GLU A 284 -27.81 -6.31 -12.40
N GLY A 285 -26.82 -6.67 -13.20
CA GLY A 285 -27.01 -7.00 -14.63
C GLY A 285 -27.94 -8.20 -14.83
N ALA A 286 -27.72 -9.27 -14.08
CA ALA A 286 -28.54 -10.48 -14.13
C ALA A 286 -29.99 -10.21 -13.68
N ALA A 287 -30.19 -9.37 -12.66
CA ALA A 287 -31.52 -8.97 -12.20
C ALA A 287 -32.28 -8.16 -13.27
N LYS A 288 -31.60 -7.23 -13.96
CA LYS A 288 -32.21 -6.46 -15.06
C LYS A 288 -32.59 -7.34 -16.24
N ASN A 289 -31.77 -8.33 -16.60
CA ASN A 289 -32.05 -9.24 -17.71
C ASN A 289 -33.20 -10.22 -17.44
N LYS A 290 -33.54 -10.49 -16.17
CA LYS A 290 -34.70 -11.31 -15.79
C LYS A 290 -36.03 -10.54 -15.74
N ALA A 291 -35.99 -9.21 -15.84
CA ALA A 291 -37.17 -8.34 -15.79
C ALA A 291 -37.76 -8.03 -17.18
N PHE A 292 -37.18 -8.59 -18.24
CA PHE A 292 -37.64 -8.52 -19.63
C PHE A 292 -37.96 -9.93 -20.16
#